data_AF-A0A087UR39-F1
#
_entry.id   AF-A0A087UR39-F1
#
_cell.length_a   1.000
_cell.length_b   1.000
_cell.length_c   1.000
_cell.angle_alpha   90.00
_cell.angle_beta   90.00
_cell.angle_gamma   90.00
#
_symmetry.space_group_name_H-M   'P 1'
#
loop_
_entity.id
_entity.type
_entity.pdbx_description
1 polymer ?
#
loop_
_entity_poly.entity_id
_entity_poly.type
_entity_poly.pdbx_seq_one_letter_code
_entity_poly.pdbx_strand_id
1 'polypeptide(L)'
;MEYTPIPVVVSGEDSEWHLHVKDVYDFAYEIAFEFDKIVNVQGIEEVRPIINKVVNVLELLEASVNKIESLEKEIGELKFNSLQLSSEKTFHEQEKSRLKQAYEELEDAWVQESANLKASISKLKTENKLMQSFIAKGREVLETADSYKVILEDQENFISKLKSALKQRENQLEKDASELEALKCTIEKLSDTNKSLHQELQGTKNIIKMLSLQKMEYETKLNIQDRKLTSLQQTLPDSANKVHKDEDHVKCTSIASSDTDDFKFSSDANTVHSLLQEQRDLKHKIKSLEIELQSTKHQVQKYESTVLKLTKEQKDRQIQKTSTVRQLFHLFLGVVTICP
;
A
#
# COMPACT_ATOMS: atom_id res chain seq x y z
N MET A 1 -12.86 20.68 -15.68
CA MET A 1 -11.52 21.00 -15.18
C MET A 1 -11.01 19.75 -14.50
N GLU A 2 -10.26 18.95 -15.23
CA GLU A 2 -9.68 17.69 -14.74
C GLU A 2 -8.57 18.01 -13.75
N TYR A 3 -8.69 17.45 -12.55
CA TYR A 3 -7.67 17.54 -11.51
C TYR A 3 -6.62 16.48 -11.84
N THR A 4 -5.58 16.87 -12.59
CA THR A 4 -4.40 16.02 -12.77
C THR A 4 -3.60 16.02 -11.47
N PRO A 5 -3.29 14.85 -10.87
CA PRO A 5 -2.42 14.79 -9.70
C PRO A 5 -1.02 15.23 -10.11
N ILE A 6 -0.52 16.28 -9.47
CA ILE A 6 0.88 16.71 -9.61
C ILE A 6 1.75 15.59 -9.04
N PRO A 7 2.70 15.02 -9.81
CA PRO A 7 3.61 14.03 -9.29
C PRO A 7 4.50 14.70 -8.25
N VAL A 8 4.42 14.21 -7.01
CA VAL A 8 5.38 14.55 -5.96
C VAL A 8 6.72 13.98 -6.40
N VAL A 9 7.56 14.83 -6.98
CA VAL A 9 8.96 14.55 -7.23
C VAL A 9 9.61 14.38 -5.86
N VAL A 10 9.87 13.12 -5.48
CA VAL A 10 10.74 12.79 -4.36
C VAL A 10 12.16 13.08 -4.84
N SER A 11 12.58 14.32 -4.67
CA SER A 11 13.94 14.78 -4.94
C SER A 11 14.90 14.18 -3.91
N GLY A 12 15.92 13.50 -4.42
CA GLY A 12 17.25 13.43 -3.81
C GLY A 12 17.38 12.68 -2.49
N GLU A 13 17.84 11.43 -2.56
CA GLU A 13 18.73 10.89 -1.53
C GLU A 13 20.06 11.68 -1.58
N ASP A 14 20.10 12.88 -1.02
CA ASP A 14 21.35 13.50 -0.62
C ASP A 14 21.54 13.18 0.87
N SER A 15 22.69 12.63 1.23
CA SER A 15 23.05 12.35 2.62
C SER A 15 23.05 13.66 3.41
N GLU A 16 21.91 13.96 4.02
CA GLU A 16 21.65 15.18 4.76
C GLU A 16 22.32 15.05 6.13
N TRP A 17 23.54 15.58 6.22
CA TRP A 17 24.16 15.84 7.52
C TRP A 17 23.31 16.92 8.20
N HIS A 18 22.34 16.52 9.03
CA HIS A 18 21.59 17.42 9.89
C HIS A 18 22.52 17.96 10.97
N LEU A 19 23.24 19.02 10.61
CA LEU A 19 24.13 19.76 11.49
C LEU A 19 23.30 20.65 12.39
N HIS A 20 23.43 20.48 13.71
CA HIS A 20 22.80 21.34 14.70
C HIS A 20 23.80 22.36 15.25
N VAL A 21 23.30 23.44 15.86
CA VAL A 21 24.15 24.47 16.48
C VAL A 21 25.12 23.86 17.50
N LYS A 22 24.68 22.82 18.21
CA LYS A 22 25.52 22.08 19.16
C LYS A 22 26.76 21.45 18.49
N ASP A 23 26.59 20.90 17.30
CA ASP A 23 27.69 20.26 16.57
C ASP A 23 28.74 21.30 16.14
N VAL A 24 28.32 22.53 15.84
CA VAL A 24 29.24 23.64 15.56
C VAL A 24 30.08 23.99 16.79
N TYR A 25 29.50 23.94 18.00
CA TYR A 25 30.24 24.16 19.24
C TYR A 25 31.21 23.01 19.56
N ASP A 26 30.82 21.77 19.28
CA ASP A 26 31.70 20.62 19.46
C ASP A 26 32.91 20.71 18.50
N PHE A 27 32.70 21.11 17.24
CA PHE A 27 33.80 21.40 16.30
C PHE A 27 34.66 22.59 16.74
N ALA A 28 34.06 23.66 17.25
CA ALA A 28 34.81 24.81 17.74
C ALA A 28 35.75 24.41 18.89
N TYR A 29 35.30 23.51 19.78
CA TYR A 29 36.11 22.99 20.87
C TYR A 29 37.28 22.12 20.37
N GLU A 30 37.03 21.18 19.45
CA GLU A 30 38.08 20.35 18.86
C GLU A 30 39.13 21.19 18.13
N ILE A 31 38.68 22.17 17.35
CA ILE A 31 39.56 23.09 16.64
C ILE A 31 40.38 23.95 17.60
N ALA A 32 39.77 24.44 18.69
CA ALA A 32 40.47 25.21 19.72
C ALA A 32 41.56 24.37 20.40
N PHE A 33 41.30 23.09 20.65
CA PHE A 33 42.28 22.17 21.22
C PHE A 33 43.48 21.94 20.29
N GLU A 34 43.27 21.82 18.98
CA GLU A 34 44.37 21.71 18.01
C GLU A 34 45.16 23.02 17.89
N PHE A 35 44.49 24.17 17.94
CA PHE A 35 45.20 25.46 17.97
C PHE A 35 46.06 25.63 19.22
N ASP A 36 45.63 25.14 20.39
CA ASP A 36 46.43 25.18 21.61
C ASP A 36 47.75 24.39 21.45
N LYS A 37 47.70 23.23 20.81
CA LYS A 37 48.92 22.45 20.48
C LYS A 37 49.87 23.21 19.55
N ILE A 38 49.34 23.91 18.54
CA ILE A 38 50.14 24.68 17.59
C ILE A 38 50.75 25.92 18.27
N VAL A 39 49.99 26.61 19.11
CA VAL A 39 50.45 27.77 19.90
C VAL A 39 51.61 27.36 20.81
N ASN A 40 51.56 26.18 21.41
CA ASN A 40 52.65 25.64 22.23
C ASN A 40 53.97 25.41 21.46
N VAL A 41 53.95 25.36 20.12
CA VAL A 41 55.13 25.13 19.27
C VAL A 41 55.62 26.40 18.57
N GLN A 42 54.72 27.19 17.96
CA GLN A 42 55.05 28.35 17.12
C GLN A 42 54.87 29.70 17.81
N GLY A 43 54.25 29.72 18.99
CA GLY A 43 53.91 30.96 19.69
C GLY A 43 52.64 31.63 19.14
N ILE A 44 52.00 32.43 19.99
CA ILE A 44 50.62 32.87 19.77
C ILE A 44 50.46 33.91 18.64
N GLU A 45 51.50 34.70 18.37
CA GLU A 45 51.43 35.83 17.43
C GLU A 45 51.30 35.38 15.97
N GLU A 46 51.85 34.22 15.61
CA GLU A 46 51.75 33.68 14.25
C GLU A 46 50.38 33.03 13.99
N VAL A 47 49.76 32.46 15.03
CA VAL A 47 48.52 31.67 14.94
C VAL A 47 47.27 32.54 15.10
N ARG A 48 47.35 33.64 15.87
CA ARG A 48 46.24 34.57 16.15
C ARG A 48 45.45 35.04 14.92
N PRO A 49 46.06 35.47 13.79
CA PRO A 49 45.29 35.89 12.61
C PRO A 49 44.52 34.73 11.96
N ILE A 50 44.98 33.49 12.11
CA ILE A 50 44.28 32.30 11.61
C ILE A 50 43.09 31.98 12.54
N ILE A 51 43.29 32.01 13.85
CA ILE A 51 42.21 31.80 14.85
C ILE A 51 41.06 32.76 14.58
N ASN A 52 41.34 34.06 14.39
CA ASN A 52 40.29 35.05 14.11
C ASN A 52 39.51 34.75 12.81
N LYS A 53 40.16 34.22 11.78
CA LYS A 53 39.47 33.81 10.54
C LYS A 53 38.59 32.58 10.78
N VAL A 54 39.07 31.61 11.56
CA VAL A 54 38.31 30.41 11.89
C VAL A 54 37.09 30.74 12.76
N VAL A 55 37.23 31.65 13.73
CA VAL A 55 36.10 32.15 14.52
C VAL A 55 35.04 32.77 13.61
N ASN A 56 35.42 33.65 12.67
CA ASN A 56 34.47 34.25 11.73
C ASN A 56 33.75 33.20 10.85
N VAL A 57 34.44 32.12 10.47
CA VAL A 57 33.84 31.02 9.70
C VAL A 57 32.88 30.21 10.57
N LEU A 58 33.24 29.93 11.83
CA LEU A 58 32.37 29.23 12.77
C LEU A 58 31.12 30.05 13.13
N GLU A 59 31.24 31.37 13.29
CA GLU A 59 30.10 32.28 13.49
C GLU A 59 29.16 32.28 12.28
N LEU A 60 29.71 32.30 11.05
CA LEU A 60 28.91 32.20 9.83
C LEU A 60 28.23 30.84 9.70
N LEU A 61 28.91 29.77 10.11
CA LEU A 61 28.36 28.42 10.13
C LEU A 61 27.21 28.32 11.14
N GLU A 62 27.38 28.82 12.35
CA GLU A 62 26.33 28.90 13.38
C GLU A 62 25.10 29.67 12.87
N ALA A 63 25.31 30.85 12.26
CA ALA A 63 24.22 31.63 11.68
C ALA A 63 23.49 30.88 10.56
N SER A 64 24.23 30.14 9.74
CA SER A 64 23.67 29.33 8.65
C SER A 64 22.86 28.14 9.18
N VAL A 65 23.39 27.44 10.18
CA VAL A 65 22.73 26.29 10.83
C VAL A 65 21.45 26.73 11.55
N ASN A 66 21.50 27.80 12.35
CA ASN A 66 20.31 28.37 12.98
C ASN A 66 19.21 28.72 11.96
N LYS A 67 19.61 29.28 10.81
CA LYS A 67 18.67 29.62 9.75
C LYS A 67 18.06 28.37 9.12
N ILE A 68 18.85 27.31 8.90
CA ILE A 68 18.36 26.04 8.39
C ILE A 68 17.36 25.42 9.37
N GLU A 69 17.69 25.33 10.66
CA GLU A 69 16.77 24.80 11.69
C GLU A 69 15.46 25.59 11.74
N SER A 70 15.51 26.92 11.63
CA SER A 70 14.31 27.77 11.57
C SER A 70 13.47 27.48 10.31
N LEU A 71 14.12 27.30 9.16
CA LEU A 71 13.43 27.00 7.90
C LEU A 71 12.84 25.59 7.90
N GLU A 72 13.55 24.61 8.47
CA GLU A 72 13.04 23.25 8.65
C GLU A 72 11.79 23.23 9.54
N LYS A 73 11.79 24.02 10.61
CA LYS A 73 10.62 24.21 11.46
C LYS A 73 9.45 24.82 10.68
N GLU A 74 9.69 25.90 9.94
CA GLU A 74 8.66 26.55 9.11
C GLU A 74 8.11 25.59 8.04
N ILE A 75 8.98 24.82 7.38
CA ILE A 75 8.59 23.77 6.42
C ILE A 75 7.73 22.71 7.11
N GLY A 76 8.09 22.30 8.33
CA GLY A 76 7.32 21.37 9.15
C GLY A 76 5.91 21.89 9.44
N GLU A 77 5.81 23.15 9.87
CA GLU A 77 4.53 23.83 10.13
C GLU A 77 3.68 23.97 8.86
N LEU A 78 4.28 24.36 7.73
CA LEU A 78 3.58 24.47 6.45
C LEU A 78 3.10 23.12 5.93
N LYS A 79 3.90 22.05 6.08
CA LYS A 79 3.49 20.68 5.73
C LYS A 79 2.33 20.22 6.60
N PHE A 80 2.37 20.49 7.91
CA PHE A 80 1.28 20.18 8.83
C PHE A 80 -0.01 20.93 8.46
N ASN A 81 0.08 22.23 8.22
CA ASN A 81 -1.07 23.06 7.81
C ASN A 81 -1.65 22.61 6.47
N SER A 82 -0.80 22.26 5.50
CA SER A 82 -1.22 21.71 4.22
C SER A 82 -1.99 20.40 4.38
N LEU A 83 -1.50 19.49 5.23
CA LEU A 83 -2.18 18.24 5.54
C LEU A 83 -3.53 18.48 6.21
N GLN A 84 -3.58 19.38 7.19
CA GLN A 84 -4.81 19.75 7.88
C GLN A 84 -5.84 20.34 6.91
N LEU A 85 -5.46 21.34 6.11
CA LEU A 85 -6.34 21.97 5.14
C LEU A 85 -6.83 20.99 4.07
N SER A 86 -5.96 20.07 3.62
CA SER A 86 -6.37 19.00 2.71
C SER A 86 -7.41 18.08 3.34
N SER A 87 -7.29 17.77 4.63
CA SER A 87 -8.27 16.96 5.37
C SER A 87 -9.59 17.71 5.57
N GLU A 88 -9.55 18.99 5.90
CA GLU A 88 -10.74 19.82 6.07
C GLU A 88 -11.50 19.98 4.74
N LYS A 89 -10.76 20.18 3.64
CA LYS A 89 -11.35 20.26 2.30
C LYS A 89 -12.07 18.96 1.91
N THR A 90 -11.43 17.81 2.10
CA THR A 90 -12.06 16.51 1.78
C THR A 90 -13.28 16.24 2.65
N PHE A 91 -13.21 16.59 3.94
CA PHE A 91 -14.35 16.49 4.85
C PHE A 91 -15.53 17.37 4.41
N HIS A 92 -15.28 18.63 4.04
CA HIS A 92 -16.32 19.53 3.54
C HIS A 92 -16.92 19.06 2.21
N GLU A 93 -16.12 18.53 1.30
CA GLU A 93 -16.62 17.95 0.04
C GLU A 93 -17.49 16.71 0.29
N GLN A 94 -17.10 15.85 1.22
CA GLN A 94 -17.90 14.70 1.64
C GLN A 94 -19.23 15.12 2.26
N GLU A 95 -19.24 16.09 3.17
CA GLU A 95 -20.48 16.55 3.79
C GLU A 95 -21.40 17.25 2.77
N LYS A 96 -20.83 18.02 1.84
CA LYS A 96 -21.60 18.61 0.73
C LYS A 96 -22.20 17.52 -0.16
N SER A 97 -21.45 16.47 -0.48
CA SER A 97 -21.95 15.32 -1.25
C SER A 97 -23.07 14.60 -0.51
N ARG A 98 -22.92 14.40 0.80
CA ARG A 98 -23.93 13.75 1.65
C ARG A 98 -25.22 14.56 1.71
N LEU A 99 -25.11 15.87 1.89
CA LEU A 99 -26.26 16.77 1.86
C LEU A 99 -26.95 16.75 0.50
N LYS A 100 -26.17 16.78 -0.60
CA LYS A 100 -26.73 16.71 -1.95
C LYS A 100 -27.52 15.41 -2.16
N GLN A 101 -26.97 14.28 -1.75
CA GLN A 101 -27.66 12.99 -1.81
C GLN A 101 -28.96 13.01 -0.99
N ALA A 102 -28.93 13.54 0.23
CA ALA A 102 -30.12 13.64 1.07
C ALA A 102 -31.20 14.56 0.44
N TYR A 103 -30.80 15.62 -0.26
CA TYR A 103 -31.73 16.46 -1.03
C TYR A 103 -32.34 15.71 -2.22
N GLU A 104 -31.53 14.97 -2.98
CA GLU A 104 -32.00 14.16 -4.10
C GLU A 104 -33.00 13.09 -3.62
N GLU A 105 -32.70 12.40 -2.51
CA GLU A 105 -33.61 11.41 -1.90
C GLU A 105 -34.94 12.05 -1.43
N LEU A 106 -34.90 13.25 -0.86
CA LEU A 106 -36.10 13.98 -0.44
C LEU A 106 -36.93 14.43 -1.64
N GLU A 107 -36.29 14.88 -2.72
CA GLU A 107 -36.97 15.28 -3.96
C GLU A 107 -37.66 14.08 -4.60
N ASP A 108 -36.98 12.94 -4.70
CA ASP A 108 -37.57 11.69 -5.21
C ASP A 108 -38.77 11.25 -4.37
N ALA A 109 -38.64 11.28 -3.03
CA ALA A 109 -39.75 10.95 -2.14
C ALA A 109 -40.94 11.92 -2.32
N TRP A 110 -40.68 13.20 -2.52
CA TRP A 110 -41.73 14.20 -2.74
C TRP A 110 -42.42 14.04 -4.08
N VAL A 111 -41.67 13.75 -5.15
CA VAL A 111 -42.22 13.43 -6.49
C VAL A 111 -43.08 12.18 -6.42
N GLN A 112 -42.62 11.13 -5.74
CA GLN A 112 -43.36 9.90 -5.55
C GLN A 112 -44.66 10.14 -4.78
N GLU A 113 -44.63 10.89 -3.68
CA GLU A 113 -45.82 11.19 -2.89
C GLU A 113 -46.82 12.05 -3.68
N SER A 114 -46.35 13.05 -4.43
CA SER A 114 -47.18 13.84 -5.34
C SER A 114 -47.86 12.97 -6.39
N ALA A 115 -47.15 11.98 -6.94
CA ALA A 115 -47.73 11.02 -7.89
C ALA A 115 -48.79 10.13 -7.22
N ASN A 116 -48.53 9.62 -6.01
CA ASN A 116 -49.47 8.82 -5.24
C ASN A 116 -50.76 9.58 -4.91
N LEU A 117 -50.65 10.85 -4.51
CA LEU A 117 -51.79 11.71 -4.23
C LEU A 117 -52.60 11.99 -5.51
N LYS A 118 -51.94 12.28 -6.65
CA LYS A 118 -52.62 12.45 -7.94
C LYS A 118 -53.36 11.18 -8.38
N ALA A 119 -52.76 10.01 -8.18
CA ALA A 119 -53.40 8.73 -8.47
C ALA A 119 -54.63 8.52 -7.58
N SER A 120 -54.54 8.83 -6.30
CA SER A 120 -55.65 8.75 -5.33
C SER A 120 -56.79 9.70 -5.70
N ILE A 121 -56.49 10.95 -6.04
CA ILE A 121 -57.49 11.93 -6.52
C ILE A 121 -58.17 11.42 -7.79
N SER A 122 -57.40 10.87 -8.73
CA SER A 122 -57.95 10.33 -9.98
C SER A 122 -58.91 9.17 -9.71
N LYS A 123 -58.54 8.25 -8.82
CA LYS A 123 -59.40 7.14 -8.39
C LYS A 123 -60.70 7.65 -7.75
N LEU A 124 -60.62 8.56 -6.79
CA LEU A 124 -61.79 9.15 -6.14
C LEU A 124 -62.67 9.91 -7.14
N LYS A 125 -62.08 10.61 -8.11
CA LYS A 125 -62.83 11.30 -9.17
C LYS A 125 -63.55 10.32 -10.09
N THR A 126 -62.93 9.19 -10.43
CA THR A 126 -63.60 8.14 -11.20
C THR A 126 -64.74 7.50 -10.41
N GLU A 127 -64.55 7.22 -9.13
CA GLU A 127 -65.58 6.67 -8.25
C GLU A 127 -66.76 7.62 -8.07
N ASN A 128 -66.50 8.91 -7.80
CA ASN A 128 -67.54 9.94 -7.73
C ASN A 128 -68.34 10.05 -9.03
N LYS A 129 -67.66 10.03 -10.19
CA LYS A 129 -68.35 10.03 -11.50
C LYS A 129 -69.21 8.79 -11.69
N LEU A 130 -68.70 7.61 -11.31
CA LEU A 130 -69.45 6.36 -11.38
C LEU A 130 -70.69 6.44 -10.50
N MET A 131 -70.56 6.83 -9.23
CA MET A 131 -71.69 6.99 -8.31
C MET A 131 -72.71 8.01 -8.82
N GLN A 132 -72.28 9.16 -9.32
CA GLN A 132 -73.17 10.14 -9.97
C GLN A 132 -73.91 9.55 -11.17
N SER A 133 -73.22 8.77 -12.01
CA SER A 133 -73.85 8.09 -13.14
C SER A 133 -74.84 7.01 -12.70
N PHE A 134 -74.57 6.28 -11.60
CA PHE A 134 -75.50 5.32 -11.01
C PHE A 134 -76.74 6.02 -10.42
N ILE A 135 -76.58 7.17 -9.77
CA ILE A 135 -77.71 7.97 -9.28
C ILE A 135 -78.54 8.51 -10.45
N ALA A 136 -77.90 8.95 -11.53
CA ALA A 136 -78.59 9.43 -12.73
C ALA A 136 -79.31 8.30 -13.48
N LYS A 137 -78.66 7.15 -13.67
CA LYS A 137 -79.23 5.95 -14.33
C LYS A 137 -80.24 5.21 -13.47
N GLY A 138 -80.15 5.30 -12.14
CA GLY A 138 -81.21 4.83 -11.23
C GLY A 138 -82.57 5.52 -11.47
N ARG A 139 -82.62 6.55 -12.34
CA ARG A 139 -83.84 7.21 -12.82
C ARG A 139 -84.32 6.71 -14.19
N GLU A 140 -83.49 6.01 -14.96
CA GLU A 140 -83.79 5.48 -16.30
C GLU A 140 -83.23 4.06 -16.43
N VAL A 141 -83.97 3.05 -15.96
CA VAL A 141 -83.70 1.65 -16.34
C VAL A 141 -85.00 1.02 -16.82
N LEU A 142 -85.30 1.22 -18.09
CA LEU A 142 -86.07 0.27 -18.88
C LEU A 142 -85.69 0.41 -20.35
N GLU A 143 -84.65 -0.32 -20.76
CA GLU A 143 -84.40 -0.87 -22.11
C GLU A 143 -82.91 -1.29 -22.20
N THR A 144 -82.56 -2.11 -23.20
CA THR A 144 -81.19 -2.37 -23.72
C THR A 144 -80.48 -3.69 -23.40
N ALA A 145 -81.10 -4.86 -23.60
CA ALA A 145 -80.38 -6.15 -23.64
C ALA A 145 -79.23 -6.20 -24.67
N ASP A 146 -79.37 -5.54 -25.83
CA ASP A 146 -78.34 -5.52 -26.88
C ASP A 146 -77.17 -4.56 -26.59
N SER A 147 -77.37 -3.50 -25.81
CA SER A 147 -76.29 -2.59 -25.41
C SER A 147 -75.32 -3.27 -24.43
N TYR A 148 -75.83 -4.11 -23.54
CA TYR A 148 -74.98 -4.87 -22.60
C TYR A 148 -74.05 -5.86 -23.32
N LYS A 149 -74.47 -6.43 -24.46
CA LYS A 149 -73.67 -7.40 -25.20
C LYS A 149 -72.42 -6.77 -25.84
N VAL A 150 -72.55 -5.59 -26.45
CA VAL A 150 -71.42 -4.85 -27.03
C VAL A 150 -70.43 -4.41 -25.94
N ILE A 151 -70.94 -3.95 -24.79
CA ILE A 151 -70.10 -3.56 -23.64
C ILE A 151 -69.32 -4.77 -23.09
N LEU A 152 -69.93 -5.96 -23.06
CA LEU A 152 -69.25 -7.19 -22.61
C LEU A 152 -68.12 -7.60 -23.57
N GLU A 153 -68.34 -7.55 -24.89
CA GLU A 153 -67.29 -7.86 -25.88
C GLU A 153 -66.11 -6.87 -25.81
N ASP A 154 -66.38 -5.57 -25.62
CA ASP A 154 -65.33 -4.57 -25.42
C ASP A 154 -64.54 -4.79 -24.12
N GLN A 155 -65.23 -5.20 -23.04
CA GLN A 155 -64.59 -5.57 -21.78
C GLN A 155 -63.73 -6.83 -21.92
N GLU A 156 -64.19 -7.86 -22.63
CA GLU A 156 -63.41 -9.07 -22.89
C GLU A 156 -62.14 -8.79 -23.70
N ASN A 157 -62.24 -7.92 -24.71
CA ASN A 157 -61.11 -7.46 -25.51
C ASN A 157 -60.11 -6.65 -24.66
N PHE A 158 -60.61 -5.78 -23.78
CA PHE A 158 -59.76 -5.00 -22.88
C PHE A 158 -59.05 -5.89 -21.84
N ILE A 159 -59.77 -6.84 -21.25
CA ILE A 159 -59.20 -7.84 -20.32
C ILE A 159 -58.12 -8.67 -21.03
N SER A 160 -58.35 -9.07 -22.29
CA SER A 160 -57.39 -9.83 -23.07
C SER A 160 -56.09 -9.03 -23.32
N LYS A 161 -56.20 -7.73 -23.63
CA LYS A 161 -55.06 -6.82 -23.75
C LYS A 161 -54.31 -6.62 -22.44
N LEU A 162 -55.02 -6.50 -21.32
CA LEU A 162 -54.40 -6.39 -20.00
C LEU A 162 -53.64 -7.66 -19.63
N LYS A 163 -54.21 -8.84 -19.91
CA LYS A 163 -53.55 -10.14 -19.67
C LYS A 163 -52.27 -10.28 -20.51
N SER A 164 -52.30 -9.89 -21.78
CA SER A 164 -51.09 -9.97 -22.63
C SER A 164 -50.01 -8.98 -22.17
N ALA A 165 -50.39 -7.76 -21.78
CA ALA A 165 -49.46 -6.77 -21.23
C ALA A 165 -48.86 -7.23 -19.89
N LEU A 166 -49.66 -7.85 -19.02
CA LEU A 166 -49.19 -8.45 -17.76
C LEU A 166 -48.16 -9.53 -18.03
N LYS A 167 -48.46 -10.46 -18.95
CA LYS A 167 -47.55 -11.55 -19.32
C LYS A 167 -46.24 -11.04 -19.93
N GLN A 168 -46.29 -9.97 -20.72
CA GLN A 168 -45.09 -9.31 -21.24
C GLN A 168 -44.24 -8.69 -20.13
N ARG A 169 -44.88 -8.02 -19.15
CA ARG A 169 -44.20 -7.45 -17.98
C ARG A 169 -43.56 -8.54 -17.11
N GLU A 170 -44.26 -9.64 -16.87
CA GLU A 170 -43.73 -10.81 -16.13
C GLU A 170 -42.48 -11.38 -16.82
N ASN A 171 -42.54 -11.62 -18.14
CA ASN A 171 -41.39 -12.09 -18.91
C ASN A 171 -40.21 -11.11 -18.88
N GLN A 172 -40.47 -9.80 -18.85
CA GLN A 172 -39.41 -8.80 -18.75
C GLN A 172 -38.78 -8.82 -17.35
N LEU A 173 -39.60 -8.88 -16.30
CA LEU A 173 -39.11 -8.98 -14.92
C LEU A 173 -38.25 -10.23 -14.70
N GLU A 174 -38.61 -11.35 -15.30
CA GLU A 174 -37.81 -12.58 -15.21
C GLU A 174 -36.45 -12.45 -15.92
N LYS A 175 -36.40 -11.75 -17.06
CA LYS A 175 -35.13 -11.42 -17.73
C LYS A 175 -34.27 -10.50 -16.88
N ASP A 176 -34.84 -9.40 -16.38
CA ASP A 176 -34.13 -8.42 -15.56
C ASP A 176 -33.60 -9.09 -14.27
N ALA A 177 -34.37 -9.98 -13.65
CA ALA A 177 -33.94 -10.76 -12.49
C ALA A 177 -32.75 -11.69 -12.82
N SER A 178 -32.78 -12.36 -13.98
CA SER A 178 -31.66 -13.20 -14.43
C SER A 178 -30.40 -12.36 -14.73
N GLU A 179 -30.54 -11.16 -15.29
CA GLU A 179 -29.43 -10.25 -15.55
C GLU A 179 -28.83 -9.71 -14.26
N LEU A 180 -29.67 -9.34 -13.28
CA LEU A 180 -29.22 -8.93 -11.95
C LEU A 180 -28.42 -10.01 -11.24
N GLU A 181 -28.86 -11.28 -11.29
CA GLU A 181 -28.11 -12.39 -10.67
C GLU A 181 -26.77 -12.63 -11.39
N ALA A 182 -26.74 -12.49 -12.72
CA ALA A 182 -25.49 -12.57 -13.49
C ALA A 182 -24.52 -11.44 -13.11
N LEU A 183 -25.00 -10.20 -13.01
CA LEU A 183 -24.21 -9.04 -12.57
C LEU A 183 -23.73 -9.17 -11.12
N LYS A 184 -24.57 -9.70 -10.24
CA LYS A 184 -24.18 -9.99 -8.85
C LYS A 184 -23.04 -11.00 -8.80
N CYS A 185 -23.12 -12.06 -9.60
CA CYS A 185 -22.04 -13.05 -9.72
C CYS A 185 -20.72 -12.45 -10.26
N THR A 186 -20.78 -11.47 -11.18
CA THR A 186 -19.56 -10.78 -11.65
C THR A 186 -18.99 -9.85 -10.59
N ILE A 187 -19.83 -9.13 -9.84
CA ILE A 187 -19.41 -8.30 -8.71
C ILE A 187 -18.71 -9.14 -7.63
N GLU A 188 -19.27 -10.30 -7.27
CA GLU A 188 -18.65 -11.20 -6.29
C GLU A 188 -17.26 -11.68 -6.76
N LYS A 189 -17.13 -12.09 -8.02
CA LYS A 189 -15.84 -12.46 -8.62
C LYS A 189 -14.83 -11.31 -8.58
N LEU A 190 -15.25 -10.10 -8.92
CA LEU A 190 -14.39 -8.91 -8.87
C LEU A 190 -13.99 -8.55 -7.45
N SER A 191 -14.89 -8.71 -6.48
CA SER A 191 -14.58 -8.53 -5.06
C SER A 191 -13.49 -9.52 -4.62
N ASP A 192 -13.61 -10.79 -5.01
CA ASP A 192 -12.63 -11.82 -4.64
C ASP A 192 -11.27 -11.60 -5.29
N THR A 193 -11.22 -11.21 -6.56
CA THR A 193 -9.94 -10.85 -7.21
C THR A 193 -9.31 -9.62 -6.56
N ASN A 194 -10.10 -8.61 -6.21
CA ASN A 194 -9.60 -7.41 -5.54
C ASN A 194 -9.03 -7.74 -4.15
N LYS A 195 -9.71 -8.58 -3.36
CA LYS A 195 -9.18 -9.09 -2.08
C LYS A 195 -7.85 -9.83 -2.26
N SER A 196 -7.76 -10.70 -3.27
CA SER A 196 -6.52 -11.44 -3.58
C SER A 196 -5.37 -10.51 -3.96
N LEU A 197 -5.62 -9.54 -4.85
CA LEU A 197 -4.63 -8.54 -5.26
C LEU A 197 -4.18 -7.68 -4.07
N HIS A 198 -5.10 -7.31 -3.18
CA HIS A 198 -4.74 -6.58 -1.97
C HIS A 198 -3.81 -7.39 -1.06
N GLN A 199 -4.07 -8.69 -0.89
CA GLN A 199 -3.19 -9.58 -0.13
C GLN A 199 -1.81 -9.73 -0.77
N GLU A 200 -1.74 -9.86 -2.09
CA GLU A 200 -0.49 -9.93 -2.86
C GLU A 200 0.31 -8.62 -2.76
N LEU A 201 -0.36 -7.48 -2.85
CA LEU A 201 0.26 -6.16 -2.66
C LEU A 201 0.83 -6.00 -1.25
N GLN A 202 0.13 -6.45 -0.21
CA GLN A 202 0.67 -6.42 1.15
C GLN A 202 1.87 -7.37 1.31
N GLY A 203 1.82 -8.55 0.69
CA GLY A 203 2.93 -9.50 0.67
C GLY A 203 4.17 -8.90 0.01
N THR A 204 4.04 -8.34 -1.18
CA THR A 204 5.14 -7.67 -1.90
C THR A 204 5.69 -6.47 -1.14
N LYS A 205 4.82 -5.66 -0.53
CA LYS A 205 5.23 -4.54 0.34
C LYS A 205 6.07 -5.00 1.53
N ASN A 206 5.73 -6.12 2.15
CA ASN A 206 6.51 -6.69 3.25
C ASN A 206 7.87 -7.23 2.78
N ILE A 207 7.91 -7.87 1.61
CA ILE A 207 9.16 -8.33 0.99
C ILE A 207 10.07 -7.13 0.69
N ILE A 208 9.55 -6.04 0.13
CA ILE A 208 10.31 -4.81 -0.16
C ILE A 208 10.92 -4.25 1.13
N LYS A 209 10.13 -4.17 2.22
CA LYS A 209 10.63 -3.69 3.52
C LYS A 209 11.78 -4.57 4.04
N MET A 210 11.63 -5.89 3.97
CA MET A 210 12.68 -6.83 4.39
C MET A 210 13.95 -6.65 3.54
N LEU A 211 13.83 -6.57 2.21
CA LEU A 211 14.97 -6.35 1.32
C LEU A 211 15.65 -5.00 1.58
N SER A 212 14.87 -3.95 1.88
CA SER A 212 15.40 -2.63 2.26
C SER A 212 16.22 -2.69 3.54
N LEU A 213 15.79 -3.46 4.54
CA LEU A 213 16.55 -3.67 5.78
C LEU A 213 17.85 -4.44 5.52
N GLN A 214 17.80 -5.48 4.68
CA GLN A 214 19.01 -6.21 4.28
C GLN A 214 20.00 -5.32 3.52
N LYS A 215 19.51 -4.49 2.59
CA LYS A 215 20.32 -3.49 1.87
C LYS A 215 21.04 -2.56 2.86
N MET A 216 20.31 -2.00 3.83
CA MET A 216 20.88 -1.15 4.88
C MET A 216 21.96 -1.89 5.70
N GLU A 217 21.74 -3.16 6.04
CA GLU A 217 22.73 -3.96 6.76
C GLU A 217 24.01 -4.20 5.93
N TYR A 218 23.90 -4.38 4.62
CA TYR A 218 25.07 -4.51 3.75
C TYR A 218 25.79 -3.17 3.56
N GLU A 219 25.07 -2.07 3.39
CA GLU A 219 25.66 -0.73 3.28
C GLU A 219 26.43 -0.34 4.54
N THR A 220 25.89 -0.65 5.73
CA THR A 220 26.60 -0.43 7.00
C THR A 220 27.87 -1.29 7.11
N LYS A 221 27.81 -2.56 6.71
CA LYS A 221 29.01 -3.44 6.66
C LYS A 221 30.06 -2.92 5.68
N LEU A 222 29.65 -2.44 4.51
CA LEU A 222 30.53 -1.86 3.50
C LEU A 222 31.22 -0.60 4.05
N ASN A 223 30.44 0.32 4.63
CA ASN A 223 30.96 1.55 5.23
C ASN A 223 31.98 1.28 6.35
N ILE A 224 31.74 0.25 7.18
CA ILE A 224 32.72 -0.19 8.19
C ILE A 224 34.01 -0.69 7.53
N GLN A 225 33.92 -1.46 6.44
CA GLN A 225 35.10 -1.92 5.70
C GLN A 225 35.85 -0.77 5.03
N ASP A 226 35.14 0.17 4.41
CA ASP A 226 35.75 1.36 3.79
C ASP A 226 36.52 2.18 4.83
N ARG A 227 35.93 2.41 6.02
CA ARG A 227 36.64 3.07 7.13
C ARG A 227 37.91 2.32 7.54
N LYS A 228 37.89 0.98 7.57
CA LYS A 228 39.08 0.16 7.85
C LYS A 228 40.13 0.34 6.76
N LEU A 229 39.75 0.31 5.48
CA LEU A 229 40.67 0.53 4.37
C LEU A 229 41.28 1.93 4.41
N THR A 230 40.48 2.97 4.68
CA THR A 230 40.97 4.34 4.86
C THR A 230 41.97 4.42 6.02
N SER A 231 41.68 3.77 7.16
CA SER A 231 42.61 3.75 8.30
C SER A 231 43.92 3.03 7.95
N LEU A 232 43.87 1.91 7.22
CA LEU A 232 45.07 1.19 6.78
C LEU A 232 45.89 2.03 5.79
N GLN A 233 45.25 2.68 4.82
CA GLN A 233 45.91 3.60 3.89
C GLN A 233 46.59 4.77 4.61
N GLN A 234 46.01 5.28 5.70
CA GLN A 234 46.64 6.32 6.52
C GLN A 234 47.84 5.81 7.33
N THR A 235 47.85 4.54 7.75
CA THR A 235 48.99 3.93 8.48
C THR A 235 50.10 3.37 7.59
N LEU A 236 49.84 3.16 6.29
CA LEU A 236 50.85 2.74 5.31
C LEU A 236 52.03 3.73 5.15
N PRO A 237 51.84 5.06 5.06
CA PRO A 237 52.97 6.00 5.01
C PRO A 237 53.80 6.01 6.30
N ASP A 238 53.19 5.75 7.47
CA ASP A 238 53.93 5.67 8.74
C ASP A 238 54.82 4.43 8.84
N SER A 239 54.49 3.35 8.14
CA SER A 239 55.33 2.14 8.05
C SER A 239 56.35 2.23 6.91
N ALA A 240 56.03 2.86 5.77
CA ALA A 240 56.99 3.14 4.70
C ALA A 240 58.11 4.11 5.14
N ASN A 241 57.81 5.06 6.04
CA ASN A 241 58.80 5.95 6.64
C ASN A 241 59.67 5.28 7.72
N LYS A 242 59.26 4.11 8.25
CA LYS A 242 60.10 3.30 9.15
C LYS A 242 61.04 2.37 8.38
N VAL A 243 60.66 1.88 7.20
CA VAL A 243 61.51 1.02 6.37
C VAL A 243 62.71 1.77 5.76
N HIS A 244 62.63 3.09 5.58
CA HIS A 244 63.78 3.91 5.13
C HIS A 244 64.87 4.13 6.21
N LYS A 245 64.69 3.61 7.44
CA LYS A 245 65.71 3.69 8.50
C LYS A 245 66.42 2.37 8.82
N ASP A 246 66.03 1.26 8.20
CA ASP A 246 66.53 -0.08 8.53
C ASP A 246 67.34 -0.75 7.39
N GLU A 247 67.84 0.01 6.40
CA GLU A 247 68.68 -0.56 5.31
C GLU A 247 70.18 -0.70 5.65
N ASP A 248 70.64 -0.23 6.81
CA ASP A 248 71.99 -0.48 7.30
C ASP A 248 71.95 -1.47 8.46
N HIS A 249 71.94 -2.77 8.17
CA HIS A 249 72.78 -3.81 8.84
C HIS A 249 72.27 -5.26 8.61
N VAL A 250 73.14 -6.04 7.96
CA VAL A 250 73.57 -7.41 8.35
C VAL A 250 72.66 -8.62 8.03
N LYS A 251 73.06 -9.30 6.95
CA LYS A 251 73.59 -10.69 6.86
C LYS A 251 72.78 -11.86 7.44
N CYS A 252 72.52 -12.81 6.53
CA CYS A 252 72.05 -14.19 6.70
C CYS A 252 72.50 -14.90 7.98
N THR A 253 71.60 -15.67 8.62
CA THR A 253 71.80 -17.12 8.85
C THR A 253 70.49 -17.78 9.29
N SER A 254 70.09 -18.81 8.56
CA SER A 254 69.20 -19.87 9.03
C SER A 254 69.95 -20.73 10.04
N ILE A 255 69.28 -21.16 11.12
CA ILE A 255 69.34 -22.49 11.77
C ILE A 255 68.38 -22.46 12.98
N ALA A 256 67.52 -23.47 13.03
CA ALA A 256 66.64 -23.78 14.15
C ALA A 256 67.41 -24.39 15.32
N SER A 257 67.08 -24.04 16.57
CA SER A 257 66.73 -24.98 17.66
C SER A 257 66.51 -24.24 18.99
N SER A 258 65.38 -24.59 19.61
CA SER A 258 65.05 -24.72 21.06
C SER A 258 65.89 -24.01 22.12
N ASP A 259 65.21 -23.24 22.99
CA ASP A 259 65.08 -23.46 24.45
C ASP A 259 64.33 -22.23 25.04
N THR A 260 63.09 -22.38 25.53
CA THR A 260 62.70 -22.38 26.97
C THR A 260 63.40 -21.25 27.75
N ASP A 261 62.75 -20.20 28.24
CA ASP A 261 61.52 -20.15 29.02
C ASP A 261 60.94 -18.72 29.07
N ASP A 262 59.70 -18.65 29.56
CA ASP A 262 59.13 -17.52 30.32
C ASP A 262 58.33 -16.45 29.55
N PHE A 263 57.14 -16.84 29.07
CA PHE A 263 56.02 -15.91 28.91
C PHE A 263 54.82 -16.39 29.74
N LYS A 264 54.61 -15.67 30.84
CA LYS A 264 53.48 -15.75 31.77
C LYS A 264 52.15 -16.10 31.09
N PHE A 265 51.69 -17.31 31.37
CA PHE A 265 50.32 -17.75 31.22
C PHE A 265 49.47 -17.07 32.31
N SER A 266 49.09 -15.81 32.10
CA SER A 266 48.16 -15.09 32.98
C SER A 266 47.35 -14.06 32.19
N SER A 267 46.63 -14.57 31.20
CA SER A 267 45.36 -14.06 30.69
C SER A 267 45.01 -15.11 29.62
N ASP A 268 43.85 -15.76 29.63
CA ASP A 268 42.59 -15.08 29.83
C ASP A 268 41.49 -16.15 29.95
N ALA A 269 41.30 -16.69 31.15
CA ALA A 269 40.19 -17.62 31.42
C ALA A 269 38.83 -16.94 31.12
N ASN A 270 38.78 -15.61 31.21
CA ASN A 270 37.59 -14.82 30.89
C ASN A 270 37.32 -14.75 29.40
N THR A 271 38.32 -14.63 28.52
CA THR A 271 38.06 -14.72 27.07
C THR A 271 37.63 -16.11 26.65
N VAL A 272 38.23 -17.17 27.20
CA VAL A 272 37.77 -18.54 26.92
C VAL A 272 36.32 -18.75 27.38
N HIS A 273 35.96 -18.24 28.56
CA HIS A 273 34.56 -18.28 29.02
C HIS A 273 33.63 -17.42 28.15
N SER A 274 34.06 -16.24 27.70
CA SER A 274 33.28 -15.37 26.82
C SER A 274 33.04 -16.01 25.45
N LEU A 275 34.07 -16.64 24.87
CA LEU A 275 33.99 -17.34 23.59
C LEU A 275 33.13 -18.59 23.69
N LEU A 276 33.18 -19.32 24.81
CA LEU A 276 32.28 -20.45 25.06
C LEU A 276 30.83 -19.99 25.27
N GLN A 277 30.61 -18.83 25.87
CA GLN A 277 29.27 -18.26 26.03
C GLN A 277 28.71 -17.78 24.69
N GLU A 278 29.49 -17.05 23.91
CA GLU A 278 29.15 -16.65 22.55
C GLU A 278 28.86 -17.88 21.67
N GLN A 279 29.64 -18.96 21.81
CA GLN A 279 29.38 -20.22 21.11
C GLN A 279 28.05 -20.87 21.52
N ARG A 280 27.64 -20.78 22.80
CA ARG A 280 26.32 -21.26 23.25
C ARG A 280 25.20 -20.39 22.69
N ASP A 281 25.37 -19.07 22.69
CA ASP A 281 24.36 -18.13 22.19
C ASP A 281 24.16 -18.29 20.68
N LEU A 282 25.25 -18.43 19.92
CA LEU A 282 25.20 -18.76 18.49
C LEU A 282 24.53 -20.11 18.24
N LYS A 283 24.80 -21.12 19.07
CA LYS A 283 24.16 -22.44 18.96
C LYS A 283 22.65 -22.37 19.25
N HIS A 284 22.22 -21.55 20.21
CA HIS A 284 20.80 -21.30 20.45
C HIS A 284 20.15 -20.55 19.29
N LYS A 285 20.85 -19.57 18.71
CA LYS A 285 20.35 -18.81 17.56
C LYS A 285 20.22 -19.67 16.31
N ILE A 286 21.19 -20.56 16.06
CA ILE A 286 21.11 -21.56 14.99
C ILE A 286 19.90 -22.46 15.19
N LYS A 287 19.69 -23.02 16.40
CA LYS A 287 18.49 -23.84 16.67
C LYS A 287 17.18 -23.07 16.47
N SER A 288 17.13 -21.80 16.86
CA SER A 288 15.95 -20.95 16.64
C SER A 288 15.67 -20.75 15.15
N LEU A 289 16.72 -20.46 14.38
CA LEU A 289 16.62 -20.28 12.93
C LEU A 289 16.27 -21.60 12.22
N GLU A 290 16.77 -22.75 12.68
CA GLU A 290 16.41 -24.07 12.17
C GLU A 290 14.91 -24.35 12.37
N ILE A 291 14.34 -24.01 13.54
CA ILE A 291 12.91 -24.15 13.82
C ILE A 291 12.08 -23.24 12.91
N GLU A 292 12.50 -21.98 12.74
CA GLU A 292 11.82 -21.02 11.88
C GLU A 292 11.86 -21.43 10.39
N LEU A 293 13.01 -21.96 9.94
CA LEU A 293 13.18 -22.51 8.60
C LEU A 293 12.30 -23.75 8.39
N GLN A 294 12.21 -24.64 9.39
CA GLN A 294 11.35 -25.81 9.33
C GLN A 294 9.86 -25.44 9.29
N SER A 295 9.45 -24.42 10.05
CA SER A 295 8.10 -23.84 10.00
C SER A 295 7.79 -23.25 8.63
N THR A 296 8.71 -22.45 8.07
CA THR A 296 8.56 -21.83 6.75
C THR A 296 8.46 -22.89 5.65
N LYS A 297 9.29 -23.93 5.71
CA LYS A 297 9.23 -25.07 4.78
C LYS A 297 7.88 -25.79 4.85
N HIS A 298 7.32 -25.97 6.05
CA HIS A 298 5.99 -26.56 6.21
C HIS A 298 4.89 -25.67 5.62
N GLN A 299 4.98 -24.35 5.78
CA GLN A 299 4.04 -23.42 5.15
C GLN A 299 4.12 -23.47 3.62
N VAL A 300 5.34 -23.46 3.05
CA VAL A 300 5.55 -23.59 1.60
C VAL A 300 4.92 -24.88 1.07
N GLN A 301 5.15 -26.02 1.75
CA GLN A 301 4.56 -27.30 1.36
C GLN A 301 3.01 -27.30 1.40
N LYS A 302 2.43 -26.56 2.36
CA LYS A 302 0.97 -26.36 2.45
C LYS A 302 0.44 -25.50 1.29
N TYR A 303 1.17 -24.45 0.92
CA TYR A 303 0.82 -23.64 -0.25
C TYR A 303 0.92 -24.44 -1.55
N GLU A 304 2.01 -25.19 -1.77
CA GLU A 304 2.15 -26.07 -2.94
C GLU A 304 1.00 -27.07 -3.05
N SER A 305 0.63 -27.71 -1.94
CA SER A 305 -0.50 -28.64 -1.89
C SER A 305 -1.84 -27.98 -2.25
N THR A 306 -2.01 -26.70 -1.92
CA THR A 306 -3.22 -25.93 -2.19
C THR A 306 -3.29 -25.51 -3.65
N VAL A 307 -2.17 -25.02 -4.20
CA VAL A 307 -2.04 -24.71 -5.63
C VAL A 307 -2.31 -25.95 -6.47
N LEU A 308 -1.77 -27.11 -6.10
CA LEU A 308 -1.97 -28.36 -6.84
C LEU A 308 -3.44 -28.80 -6.87
N LYS A 309 -4.19 -28.58 -5.77
CA LYS A 309 -5.64 -28.85 -5.71
C LYS A 309 -6.41 -27.89 -6.62
N LEU A 310 -6.13 -26.59 -6.54
CA LEU A 310 -6.77 -25.58 -7.39
C LEU A 310 -6.50 -25.85 -8.89
N THR A 311 -5.30 -26.29 -9.24
CA THR A 311 -4.94 -26.59 -10.64
C THR A 311 -5.69 -27.82 -11.15
N LYS A 312 -5.87 -28.86 -10.31
CA LYS A 312 -6.70 -30.02 -10.64
C LYS A 312 -8.17 -29.63 -10.84
N GLU A 313 -8.74 -28.86 -9.92
CA GLU A 313 -10.13 -28.39 -10.04
C GLU A 313 -10.36 -27.49 -11.27
N GLN A 314 -9.36 -26.70 -11.67
CA GLN A 314 -9.44 -25.90 -12.89
C GLN A 314 -9.39 -26.78 -14.15
N LYS A 315 -8.54 -27.82 -14.17
CA LYS A 315 -8.50 -28.81 -15.25
C LYS A 315 -9.82 -29.57 -15.36
N ASP A 316 -10.38 -30.01 -14.24
CA ASP A 316 -11.66 -30.74 -14.22
C ASP A 316 -12.81 -29.86 -14.72
N ARG A 317 -12.84 -28.57 -14.33
CA ARG A 317 -13.79 -27.58 -14.86
C ARG A 317 -13.62 -27.33 -16.36
N GLN A 318 -12.40 -27.32 -16.89
CA GLN A 318 -12.17 -27.22 -18.33
C GLN A 318 -12.62 -28.47 -19.09
N ILE A 319 -12.36 -29.67 -18.55
CA ILE A 319 -12.79 -30.94 -19.13
C ILE A 319 -14.33 -30.99 -19.17
N GLN A 320 -15.00 -30.53 -18.11
CA GLN A 320 -16.46 -30.48 -18.07
C GLN A 320 -17.03 -29.50 -19.10
N LYS A 321 -16.43 -28.30 -19.23
CA LYS A 321 -16.84 -27.31 -20.26
C LYS A 321 -16.67 -27.83 -21.68
N THR A 322 -15.53 -28.48 -21.98
CA THR A 322 -15.28 -29.06 -23.31
C THR A 322 -16.23 -30.22 -23.63
N SER A 323 -16.63 -31.00 -22.63
CA SER A 323 -17.68 -32.01 -22.75
C SER A 323 -19.04 -31.39 -23.07
N THR A 324 -19.44 -30.31 -22.38
CA THR A 324 -20.70 -29.60 -22.67
C THR A 324 -20.71 -28.98 -24.05
N VAL A 325 -19.59 -28.39 -24.49
CA VAL A 325 -19.45 -27.85 -25.86
C VAL A 325 -19.56 -28.97 -26.90
N ARG A 326 -18.95 -30.14 -26.65
CA ARG A 326 -19.13 -31.32 -27.53
C ARG A 326 -20.58 -31.79 -27.58
N GLN A 327 -21.27 -31.83 -26.44
CA GLN A 327 -22.69 -32.21 -26.37
C GLN A 327 -23.58 -31.22 -27.14
N LEU A 328 -23.34 -29.91 -27.01
CA LEU A 328 -24.04 -28.87 -27.77
C LEU A 328 -23.75 -28.98 -29.28
N PHE A 329 -22.51 -29.29 -29.66
CA PHE A 329 -22.13 -29.46 -31.06
C PHE A 329 -22.80 -30.68 -31.71
N HIS A 330 -22.93 -31.79 -30.97
CA HIS A 330 -23.70 -32.96 -31.41
C HIS A 330 -25.20 -32.66 -31.53
N LEU A 331 -25.77 -31.88 -30.62
CA LEU A 331 -27.17 -31.43 -30.72
C LEU A 331 -27.38 -30.58 -31.98
N PHE A 332 -26.45 -29.65 -32.25
CA PHE A 332 -26.54 -28.75 -33.40
C PHE A 332 -26.42 -29.50 -34.73
N LEU A 333 -25.50 -30.46 -34.84
CA LEU A 333 -25.37 -31.29 -36.03
C LEU A 333 -26.53 -32.29 -36.21
N GLY A 334 -27.11 -32.78 -35.12
CA GLY A 334 -28.31 -33.63 -35.16
C GLY A 334 -29.58 -32.89 -35.59
N VAL A 335 -29.64 -31.56 -35.40
CA VAL A 335 -30.74 -30.71 -35.88
C VAL A 335 -30.58 -30.38 -37.38
N VAL A 336 -29.36 -30.35 -37.90
CA VAL A 336 -29.09 -30.05 -39.33
C VAL A 336 -29.38 -31.25 -40.25
N THR A 337 -29.42 -32.49 -39.74
CA THR A 337 -29.74 -33.69 -40.54
C THR A 337 -31.22 -34.06 -40.57
N ILE A 338 -32.10 -33.27 -39.94
CA ILE A 338 -33.56 -33.49 -39.96
C ILE A 338 -34.26 -32.22 -40.47
N CYS A 339 -34.01 -31.88 -41.72
CA CYS A 339 -34.99 -31.20 -42.56
C CYS A 339 -34.83 -31.73 -44.00
N PRO A 340 -35.88 -32.35 -44.58
CA PRO A 340 -35.83 -33.02 -45.88
C PRO A 340 -35.56 -32.10 -47.06
#